data_AF-A0A1C0ZS57-F1
#
_entry.id   AF-A0A1C0ZS57-F1
#
_cell.length_a   1.000
_cell.length_b   1.000
_cell.length_c   1.000
_cell.angle_alpha   90.00
_cell.angle_beta   90.00
_cell.angle_gamma   90.00
#
_symmetry.space_group_name_H-M   'P 1'
#
loop_
_entity.id
_entity.type
_entity.pdbx_description
1 polymer ?
#
loop_
_entity_poly.entity_id
_entity_poly.type
_entity_poly.pdbx_seq_one_letter_code
_entity_poly.pdbx_strand_id
1 'polypeptide(L)'
;MSKEKIILAAVDVFSENGYHRASMDEIALRANVAKGTLYYHFPGKAQLFKTLVAEGFQEIIDKIRADLQANLTLEEQIRKIIRHNLDLFLESSGLAHIVFNELSNSIDQDVLEELKILRIQYIHFLAEVLEEGKQEGVLRDINCKLAAAGIVGMLDSACNYFMNNTNELSRDHIERFFYTIITSGLFMTSGE
;
A
#
# COMPACT_ATOMS: atom_id res chain seq x y z
N MET A 1 22.51 1.80 -7.48
CA MET A 1 23.51 0.72 -7.25
C MET A 1 23.64 0.33 -5.78
N SER A 2 24.28 1.09 -4.88
CA SER A 2 24.40 0.68 -3.45
C SER A 2 23.11 0.85 -2.66
N LYS A 3 22.40 1.98 -2.83
CA LYS A 3 21.13 2.27 -2.13
C LYS A 3 20.05 1.23 -2.44
N GLU A 4 19.81 0.91 -3.72
CA GLU A 4 18.79 -0.07 -4.13
C GLU A 4 19.08 -1.46 -3.55
N LYS A 5 20.35 -1.90 -3.54
CA LYS A 5 20.74 -3.18 -2.91
C LYS A 5 20.43 -3.21 -1.41
N ILE A 6 20.67 -2.08 -0.73
CA ILE A 6 20.33 -1.94 0.68
C ILE A 6 18.82 -2.02 0.89
N ILE A 7 18.03 -1.34 0.05
CA ILE A 7 16.56 -1.36 0.15
C ILE A 7 16.03 -2.79 -0.06
N LEU A 8 16.44 -3.47 -1.14
CA LEU A 8 16.01 -4.85 -1.41
C LEU A 8 16.38 -5.79 -0.26
N ALA A 9 17.62 -5.72 0.23
CA ALA A 9 18.06 -6.51 1.38
C ALA A 9 17.28 -6.18 2.66
N ALA A 10 16.91 -4.91 2.86
CA ALA A 10 16.13 -4.48 4.01
C ALA A 10 14.70 -5.02 3.94
N VAL A 11 14.07 -5.03 2.77
CA VAL A 11 12.76 -5.68 2.56
C VAL A 11 12.83 -7.14 3.03
N ASP A 12 13.78 -7.91 2.50
CA ASP A 12 13.92 -9.33 2.84
C ASP A 12 14.12 -9.54 4.35
N VAL A 13 15.07 -8.82 4.95
CA VAL A 13 15.39 -8.95 6.38
C VAL A 13 14.22 -8.52 7.28
N PHE A 14 13.54 -7.42 6.95
CA PHE A 14 12.38 -6.99 7.72
C PHE A 14 11.21 -7.97 7.59
N SER A 15 11.01 -8.59 6.42
CA SER A 15 9.94 -9.56 6.21
C SER A 15 10.17 -10.89 6.91
N GLU A 16 11.42 -11.35 6.93
CA GLU A 16 11.82 -12.60 7.60
C GLU A 16 11.77 -12.45 9.13
N ASN A 17 12.32 -11.35 9.65
CA ASN A 17 12.59 -11.22 11.08
C ASN A 17 11.60 -10.31 11.81
N GLY A 18 10.88 -9.44 11.09
CA GLY A 18 10.16 -8.30 11.65
C GLY A 18 11.08 -7.09 11.91
N TYR A 19 10.51 -5.90 11.98
CA TYR A 19 11.22 -4.64 12.22
C TYR A 19 12.05 -4.69 13.49
N HIS A 20 11.48 -5.20 14.60
CA HIS A 20 12.15 -5.20 15.90
C HIS A 20 13.40 -6.09 15.94
N ARG A 21 13.33 -7.29 15.36
CA ARG A 21 14.44 -8.26 15.38
C ARG A 21 15.48 -8.02 14.28
N ALA A 22 15.10 -7.34 13.19
CA ALA A 22 16.03 -6.95 12.14
C ALA A 22 17.15 -6.04 12.68
N SER A 23 18.36 -6.23 12.16
CA SER A 23 19.54 -5.43 12.51
C SER A 23 20.20 -4.80 11.28
N MET A 24 20.81 -3.61 11.46
CA MET A 24 21.57 -2.95 10.41
C MET A 24 22.75 -3.81 9.92
N ASP A 25 23.34 -4.61 10.80
CA ASP A 25 24.45 -5.51 10.47
C ASP A 25 24.03 -6.63 9.52
N GLU A 26 22.87 -7.24 9.78
CA GLU A 26 22.29 -8.26 8.92
C GLU A 26 21.94 -7.71 7.54
N ILE A 27 21.38 -6.49 7.49
CA ILE A 27 21.05 -5.82 6.22
C ILE A 27 22.32 -5.50 5.43
N ALA A 28 23.40 -5.02 6.07
CA ALA A 28 24.67 -4.77 5.40
C ALA A 28 25.26 -6.06 4.80
N LEU A 29 25.20 -7.16 5.55
CA LEU A 29 25.66 -8.47 5.10
C LEU A 29 24.84 -8.96 3.90
N ARG A 30 23.51 -8.89 3.99
CA ARG A 30 22.56 -9.32 2.94
C ARG A 30 22.72 -8.49 1.66
N ALA A 31 22.90 -7.18 1.78
CA ALA A 31 23.14 -6.27 0.67
C ALA A 31 24.54 -6.42 0.06
N ASN A 32 25.43 -7.18 0.71
CA ASN A 32 26.85 -7.29 0.38
C ASN A 32 27.54 -5.91 0.28
N VAL A 33 27.33 -5.07 1.30
CA VAL A 33 27.94 -3.73 1.43
C VAL A 33 28.67 -3.59 2.76
N ALA A 34 29.66 -2.70 2.81
CA ALA A 34 30.31 -2.37 4.08
C ALA A 34 29.33 -1.64 5.01
N LYS A 35 29.44 -1.86 6.34
CA LYS A 35 28.62 -1.16 7.35
C LYS A 35 28.68 0.35 7.18
N GLY A 36 29.87 0.91 6.94
CA GLY A 36 30.04 2.35 6.70
C GLY A 36 29.23 2.87 5.51
N THR A 37 29.08 2.07 4.45
CA THR A 37 28.24 2.40 3.29
C THR A 37 26.76 2.40 3.66
N LEU A 38 26.31 1.42 4.45
CA LEU A 38 24.94 1.37 4.94
C LEU A 38 24.63 2.60 5.81
N TYR A 39 25.46 2.88 6.82
CA TYR A 39 25.24 4.01 7.74
C TYR A 39 25.38 5.38 7.07
N TYR A 40 26.15 5.48 5.98
CA TYR A 40 26.21 6.68 5.15
C TYR A 40 24.87 6.96 4.46
N HIS A 41 24.19 5.93 3.96
CA HIS A 41 22.88 6.08 3.31
C HIS A 41 21.73 6.18 4.33
N PHE A 42 21.81 5.42 5.40
CA PHE A 42 20.74 5.26 6.39
C PHE A 42 21.33 5.31 7.80
N PRO A 43 21.18 6.43 8.53
CA PRO A 43 21.76 6.61 9.86
C PRO A 43 21.29 5.57 10.89
N GLY A 44 20.18 4.90 10.64
CA GLY A 44 19.64 3.85 11.50
C GLY A 44 18.46 3.12 10.89
N LYS A 45 18.02 2.07 11.60
CA LYS A 45 16.95 1.16 11.21
C LYS A 45 15.62 1.88 10.95
N ALA A 46 15.26 2.83 11.81
CA ALA A 46 14.04 3.64 11.66
C ALA A 46 14.04 4.46 10.36
N GLN A 47 15.15 5.12 10.03
CA GLN A 47 15.24 5.90 8.79
C GLN A 47 15.20 5.03 7.54
N LEU A 48 15.86 3.88 7.58
CA LEU A 48 15.80 2.89 6.51
C LEU A 48 14.38 2.38 6.30
N PHE A 49 13.69 2.01 7.39
CA PHE A 49 12.31 1.55 7.35
C PHE A 49 11.35 2.62 6.81
N LYS A 50 11.42 3.85 7.32
CA LYS A 50 10.61 4.97 6.82
C LYS A 50 10.80 5.19 5.32
N THR A 51 12.05 5.14 4.85
CA THR A 51 12.36 5.30 3.42
C THR A 51 11.73 4.18 2.60
N LEU A 52 11.84 2.94 3.07
CA LEU A 52 11.32 1.76 2.41
C LEU A 52 9.78 1.77 2.34
N VAL A 53 9.08 2.21 3.38
CA VAL A 53 7.63 2.33 3.33
C VAL A 53 7.19 3.50 2.44
N ALA A 54 7.89 4.64 2.50
CA ALA A 54 7.62 5.77 1.62
C ALA A 54 7.79 5.39 0.13
N GLU A 55 8.85 4.65 -0.21
CA GLU A 55 9.07 4.14 -1.57
C GLU A 55 7.95 3.18 -2.00
N GLY A 56 7.45 2.31 -1.11
CA GLY A 56 6.33 1.43 -1.40
C GLY A 56 5.01 2.18 -1.67
N PHE A 57 4.68 3.21 -0.87
CA PHE A 57 3.52 4.07 -1.11
C PHE A 57 3.65 4.87 -2.41
N GLN A 58 4.84 5.37 -2.72
CA GLN A 58 5.07 6.08 -3.97
C GLN A 58 4.92 5.16 -5.18
N GLU A 59 5.44 3.92 -5.09
CA GLU A 59 5.34 2.94 -6.17
C GLU A 59 3.88 2.62 -6.53
N ILE A 60 3.00 2.41 -5.54
CA ILE A 60 1.57 2.16 -5.84
C ILE A 60 0.88 3.40 -6.43
N ILE A 61 1.18 4.60 -5.92
CA ILE A 61 0.65 5.84 -6.49
C ILE A 61 1.08 5.98 -7.95
N ASP A 62 2.35 5.72 -8.25
CA ASP A 62 2.89 5.82 -9.60
C ASP A 62 2.28 4.77 -10.55
N LYS A 63 2.11 3.51 -10.08
CA LYS A 63 1.44 2.45 -10.85
C LYS A 63 0.00 2.79 -11.17
N ILE A 64 -0.76 3.27 -10.18
CA ILE A 64 -2.14 3.70 -10.39
C ILE A 64 -2.15 4.87 -11.36
N ARG A 65 -1.35 5.93 -11.13
CA ARG A 65 -1.30 7.11 -11.99
C ARG A 65 -0.94 6.78 -13.44
N ALA A 66 -0.01 5.85 -13.66
CA ALA A 66 0.34 5.39 -15.00
C ALA A 66 -0.85 4.72 -15.71
N ASP A 67 -1.64 3.92 -14.98
CA ASP A 67 -2.88 3.35 -15.52
C ASP A 67 -3.94 4.42 -15.83
N LEU A 68 -4.06 5.45 -14.99
CA LEU A 68 -5.03 6.55 -15.19
C LEU A 68 -4.72 7.43 -16.41
N GLN A 69 -3.49 7.38 -16.95
CA GLN A 69 -3.15 8.13 -18.17
C GLN A 69 -3.72 7.50 -19.45
N ALA A 70 -4.12 6.23 -19.40
CA ALA A 70 -5.00 5.69 -20.43
C ALA A 70 -6.38 6.30 -20.22
N ASN A 71 -7.09 6.71 -21.28
CA ASN A 71 -8.46 7.25 -21.21
C ASN A 71 -9.46 6.18 -20.71
N LEU A 72 -9.35 5.81 -19.43
CA LEU A 72 -10.13 4.79 -18.76
C LEU A 72 -11.36 5.41 -18.14
N THR A 73 -12.45 4.65 -18.18
CA THR A 73 -13.65 4.98 -17.38
C THR A 73 -13.31 4.88 -15.89
N LEU A 74 -13.99 5.67 -15.04
CA LEU A 74 -13.83 5.58 -13.58
C LEU A 74 -14.00 4.15 -13.04
N GLU A 75 -14.89 3.37 -13.64
CA GLU A 75 -15.11 1.96 -13.28
C GLU A 75 -13.85 1.10 -13.52
N GLU A 76 -13.17 1.30 -14.65
CA GLU A 76 -11.89 0.66 -14.95
C GLU A 76 -10.78 1.15 -14.01
N GLN A 77 -10.75 2.45 -13.71
CA GLN A 77 -9.81 3.04 -12.76
C GLN A 77 -9.96 2.42 -11.36
N ILE A 78 -11.19 2.29 -10.85
CA ILE A 78 -11.49 1.62 -9.57
C ILE A 78 -11.03 0.15 -9.61
N ARG A 79 -11.27 -0.57 -10.71
CA ARG A 79 -10.78 -1.95 -10.86
C ARG A 79 -9.25 -2.01 -10.79
N LYS A 80 -8.54 -1.08 -11.44
CA LYS A 80 -7.07 -0.99 -11.34
C LYS A 80 -6.61 -0.66 -9.93
N ILE A 81 -7.26 0.27 -9.24
CA ILE A 81 -6.96 0.59 -7.83
C ILE A 81 -7.09 -0.66 -6.98
N ILE A 82 -8.21 -1.38 -7.04
CA ILE A 82 -8.42 -2.62 -6.30
C ILE A 82 -7.32 -3.62 -6.61
N ARG A 83 -7.01 -3.81 -7.90
CA ARG A 83 -5.97 -4.74 -8.34
C ARG A 83 -4.59 -4.39 -7.80
N HIS A 84 -4.14 -3.15 -7.92
CA HIS A 84 -2.82 -2.71 -7.44
C HIS A 84 -2.69 -2.85 -5.93
N ASN A 85 -3.75 -2.55 -5.18
CA ASN A 85 -3.76 -2.82 -3.75
C ASN A 85 -3.61 -4.33 -3.51
N LEU A 86 -4.47 -5.16 -4.10
CA LEU A 86 -4.38 -6.62 -3.94
C LEU A 86 -3.02 -7.18 -4.37
N ASP A 87 -2.36 -6.63 -5.39
CA ASP A 87 -1.01 -7.02 -5.79
C ASP A 87 0.02 -6.74 -4.70
N LEU A 88 -0.01 -5.55 -4.07
CA LEU A 88 0.86 -5.26 -2.93
C LEU A 88 0.72 -6.28 -1.79
N PHE A 89 -0.50 -6.81 -1.60
CA PHE A 89 -0.84 -7.70 -0.50
C PHE A 89 -0.65 -9.19 -0.81
N LEU A 90 -0.98 -9.62 -2.03
CA LEU A 90 -1.04 -11.02 -2.44
C LEU A 90 0.22 -11.47 -3.20
N GLU A 91 0.89 -10.56 -3.91
CA GLU A 91 2.25 -10.85 -4.33
C GLU A 91 3.12 -10.78 -3.07
N SER A 92 4.15 -11.61 -3.00
CA SER A 92 5.06 -11.77 -1.85
C SER A 92 5.93 -10.53 -1.59
N SER A 93 5.36 -9.33 -1.74
CA SER A 93 5.90 -8.06 -1.33
C SER A 93 5.91 -8.07 0.19
N GLY A 94 7.10 -8.37 0.70
CA GLY A 94 7.37 -8.39 2.12
C GLY A 94 6.96 -7.11 2.85
N LEU A 95 6.85 -5.99 2.12
CA LEU A 95 6.50 -4.65 2.59
C LEU A 95 5.12 -4.55 3.24
N ALA A 96 4.06 -5.00 2.57
CA ALA A 96 2.72 -4.93 3.14
C ALA A 96 2.66 -5.76 4.43
N HIS A 97 3.17 -6.99 4.37
CA HIS A 97 3.26 -7.89 5.52
C HIS A 97 4.03 -7.28 6.70
N ILE A 98 5.16 -6.62 6.43
CA ILE A 98 5.93 -5.88 7.42
C ILE A 98 5.05 -4.79 8.05
N VAL A 99 4.44 -3.91 7.25
CA VAL A 99 3.67 -2.78 7.78
C VAL A 99 2.52 -3.26 8.67
N PHE A 100 1.74 -4.26 8.25
CA PHE A 100 0.60 -4.75 9.03
C PHE A 100 1.01 -5.50 10.31
N ASN A 101 2.07 -6.31 10.27
CA ASN A 101 2.54 -7.00 11.46
C ASN A 101 3.17 -6.05 12.47
N GLU A 102 3.89 -5.02 12.02
CA GLU A 102 4.57 -4.09 12.92
C GLU A 102 3.63 -3.05 13.53
N LEU A 103 2.58 -2.64 12.82
CA LEU A 103 1.48 -1.86 13.40
C LEU A 103 0.82 -2.60 14.57
N SER A 104 0.83 -3.94 14.55
CA SER A 104 0.28 -4.78 15.62
C SER A 104 1.26 -5.00 16.78
N ASN A 105 2.57 -4.83 16.57
CA ASN A 105 3.64 -5.20 17.52
C ASN A 105 4.39 -3.99 18.13
N SER A 106 3.74 -2.83 18.24
CA SER A 106 4.28 -1.60 18.86
C SER A 106 5.57 -1.10 18.19
N ILE A 107 5.44 -0.38 17.07
CA ILE A 107 6.55 0.29 16.37
C ILE A 107 6.96 1.60 17.04
N ASP A 108 8.15 2.11 16.72
CA ASP A 108 8.64 3.43 17.17
C ASP A 108 7.64 4.53 16.77
N GLN A 109 7.42 5.50 17.68
CA GLN A 109 6.39 6.53 17.49
C GLN A 109 6.65 7.41 16.26
N ASP A 110 7.90 7.71 15.94
CA ASP A 110 8.25 8.53 14.77
C ASP A 110 7.95 7.79 13.45
N VAL A 111 8.14 6.46 13.42
CA VAL A 111 7.76 5.62 12.29
C VAL A 111 6.24 5.56 12.15
N LEU A 112 5.52 5.43 13.27
CA LEU A 112 4.05 5.41 13.26
C LEU A 112 3.47 6.71 12.69
N GLU A 113 4.02 7.87 13.06
CA GLU A 113 3.56 9.16 12.52
C GLU A 113 3.85 9.28 11.01
N GLU A 114 5.02 8.81 10.54
CA GLU A 114 5.32 8.77 9.10
C GLU A 114 4.32 7.89 8.33
N LEU A 115 4.01 6.70 8.85
CA LEU A 115 3.02 5.79 8.25
C LEU A 115 1.64 6.45 8.13
N LYS A 116 1.21 7.20 9.16
CA LYS A 116 -0.05 7.95 9.12
C LYS A 116 -0.04 9.01 8.03
N ILE A 117 1.07 9.75 7.89
CA ILE A 117 1.22 10.79 6.86
C ILE A 117 1.12 10.17 5.47
N LEU A 118 1.87 9.10 5.20
CA LEU A 118 1.86 8.39 3.92
C LEU A 118 0.47 7.83 3.60
N ARG A 119 -0.21 7.25 4.59
CA ARG A 119 -1.59 6.75 4.43
C ARG A 119 -2.57 7.87 4.08
N ILE A 120 -2.47 9.03 4.73
CA ILE A 120 -3.31 10.19 4.44
C ILE A 120 -3.06 10.70 3.01
N GLN A 121 -1.80 10.76 2.58
CA GLN A 121 -1.44 11.15 1.22
C GLN A 121 -2.05 10.19 0.18
N TYR A 122 -1.99 8.89 0.44
CA TYR A 122 -2.60 7.89 -0.43
C TYR A 122 -4.14 8.02 -0.49
N ILE A 123 -4.80 8.25 0.64
CA ILE A 123 -6.25 8.50 0.69
C ILE A 123 -6.61 9.78 -0.09
N HIS A 124 -5.82 10.85 0.03
CA HIS A 124 -6.04 12.07 -0.74
C HIS A 124 -5.90 11.83 -2.24
N PHE A 125 -4.87 11.11 -2.67
CA PHE A 125 -4.70 10.73 -4.07
C PHE A 125 -5.91 9.96 -4.62
N LEU A 126 -6.42 8.97 -3.89
CA LEU A 126 -7.62 8.24 -4.33
C LEU A 126 -8.89 9.12 -4.31
N ALA A 127 -8.98 10.08 -3.39
CA ALA A 127 -10.09 11.02 -3.34
C ALA A 127 -10.09 11.93 -4.58
N GLU A 128 -8.93 12.36 -5.08
CA GLU A 128 -8.81 13.14 -6.32
C GLU A 128 -9.37 12.37 -7.52
N VAL A 129 -9.06 11.07 -7.64
CA VAL A 129 -9.62 10.19 -8.69
C VAL A 129 -11.15 10.12 -8.62
N LEU A 130 -11.70 10.01 -7.40
CA LEU A 130 -13.15 9.99 -7.21
C LEU A 130 -13.79 11.37 -7.49
N GLU A 131 -13.11 12.46 -7.16
CA GLU A 131 -13.59 13.82 -7.43
C GLU A 131 -13.70 14.10 -8.93
N GLU A 132 -12.75 13.62 -9.73
CA GLU A 132 -12.82 13.67 -11.21
C GLU A 132 -14.06 12.92 -11.71
N GLY A 133 -14.26 11.68 -11.25
CA GLY A 133 -15.45 10.89 -11.58
C GLY A 133 -16.78 11.53 -11.14
N LYS A 134 -16.78 12.24 -10.00
CA LYS A 134 -17.95 13.00 -9.54
C LYS A 134 -18.27 14.17 -10.47
N GLN A 135 -17.25 14.86 -10.99
CA GLN A 135 -17.43 15.97 -11.93
C GLN A 135 -17.98 15.50 -13.28
N GLU A 136 -17.65 14.27 -13.70
CA GLU A 136 -18.23 13.62 -14.88
C GLU A 136 -19.69 13.16 -14.68
N GLY A 137 -20.21 13.27 -13.46
CA GLY A 137 -21.60 12.91 -13.14
C GLY A 137 -21.86 11.42 -13.11
N VAL A 138 -20.83 10.57 -12.98
CA VAL A 138 -20.99 9.10 -12.90
C VAL A 138 -21.15 8.59 -11.46
N LEU A 139 -20.73 9.40 -10.48
CA LEU A 139 -20.85 9.08 -9.05
C LEU A 139 -22.09 9.71 -8.41
N ARG A 140 -22.61 9.03 -7.39
CA ARG A 140 -23.60 9.62 -6.46
C ARG A 140 -23.04 10.85 -5.75
N ASP A 141 -23.91 11.68 -5.17
CA ASP A 141 -23.47 12.80 -4.32
C ASP A 141 -22.90 12.30 -2.98
N ILE A 142 -21.61 11.95 -3.02
CA ILE A 142 -20.87 11.40 -1.87
C ILE A 142 -19.70 12.30 -1.49
N ASN A 143 -19.20 12.10 -0.26
CA ASN A 143 -17.94 12.67 0.19
C ASN A 143 -16.77 11.79 -0.32
N CYS A 144 -16.03 12.28 -1.31
CA CYS A 144 -14.97 11.52 -1.98
C CYS A 144 -13.81 11.13 -1.04
N LYS A 145 -13.47 11.98 -0.06
CA LYS A 145 -12.45 11.66 0.96
C LYS A 145 -12.90 10.52 1.87
N LEU A 146 -14.16 10.54 2.31
CA LEU A 146 -14.72 9.46 3.12
C LEU A 146 -14.82 8.15 2.33
N ALA A 147 -15.23 8.24 1.06
CA ALA A 147 -15.27 7.08 0.16
C ALA A 147 -13.88 6.47 -0.06
N ALA A 148 -12.87 7.30 -0.35
CA ALA A 148 -11.48 6.86 -0.49
C ALA A 148 -10.95 6.22 0.80
N ALA A 149 -11.17 6.84 1.96
CA ALA A 149 -10.80 6.27 3.25
C ALA A 149 -11.50 4.93 3.52
N GLY A 150 -12.76 4.80 3.13
CA GLY A 150 -13.53 3.57 3.23
C GLY A 150 -12.98 2.46 2.34
N ILE A 151 -12.65 2.77 1.07
CA ILE A 151 -12.01 1.82 0.13
C ILE A 151 -10.70 1.31 0.71
N VAL A 152 -9.80 2.21 1.14
CA VAL A 152 -8.51 1.84 1.75
C VAL A 152 -8.72 0.99 3.00
N GLY A 153 -9.62 1.41 3.90
CA GLY A 153 -9.91 0.66 5.12
C GLY A 153 -10.46 -0.75 4.87
N MET A 154 -11.33 -0.92 3.87
CA MET A 154 -11.87 -2.23 3.49
C MET A 154 -10.78 -3.14 2.91
N LEU A 155 -9.93 -2.60 2.02
CA LEU A 155 -8.81 -3.35 1.45
C LEU A 155 -7.79 -3.74 2.52
N ASP A 156 -7.36 -2.80 3.37
CA ASP A 156 -6.46 -3.03 4.51
C ASP A 156 -6.99 -4.15 5.41
N SER A 157 -8.24 -4.02 5.85
CA SER A 157 -8.85 -4.95 6.82
C SER A 157 -8.98 -6.35 6.25
N ALA A 158 -9.39 -6.48 4.99
CA ALA A 158 -9.58 -7.78 4.38
C ALA A 158 -8.26 -8.45 4.03
N CYS A 159 -7.28 -7.71 3.53
CA CYS A 159 -5.96 -8.27 3.26
C CYS A 159 -5.32 -8.78 4.56
N ASN A 160 -5.43 -8.00 5.66
CA ASN A 160 -5.01 -8.45 6.98
C ASN A 160 -5.77 -9.71 7.45
N TYR A 161 -7.07 -9.79 7.21
CA TYR A 161 -7.85 -10.99 7.53
C TYR A 161 -7.36 -12.22 6.73
N PHE A 162 -7.19 -12.08 5.41
CA PHE A 162 -6.76 -13.17 4.53
C PHE A 162 -5.35 -13.68 4.84
N MET A 163 -4.43 -12.77 5.15
CA MET A 163 -3.06 -13.13 5.57
C MET A 163 -3.05 -14.00 6.84
N ASN A 164 -3.94 -13.71 7.79
CA ASN A 164 -3.92 -14.35 9.10
C ASN A 164 -4.92 -15.51 9.24
N ASN A 165 -5.86 -15.68 8.32
CA ASN A 165 -6.97 -16.64 8.43
C ASN A 165 -7.13 -17.50 7.18
N THR A 166 -6.01 -17.80 6.49
CA THR A 166 -5.97 -18.55 5.23
C THR A 166 -7.06 -19.62 5.10
N ASN A 167 -8.06 -19.33 4.27
CA ASN A 167 -8.98 -20.29 3.67
C ASN A 167 -9.45 -19.79 2.28
N GLU A 168 -9.22 -20.63 1.27
CA GLU A 168 -10.03 -20.91 0.08
C GLU A 168 -10.49 -19.80 -0.91
N LEU A 169 -10.17 -18.52 -0.72
CA LEU A 169 -10.57 -17.51 -1.71
C LEU A 169 -9.46 -17.24 -2.74
N SER A 170 -9.79 -17.49 -4.01
CA SER A 170 -8.94 -17.12 -5.15
C SER A 170 -8.83 -15.60 -5.25
N ARG A 171 -7.73 -15.10 -5.82
CA ARG A 171 -7.54 -13.68 -6.13
C ARG A 171 -8.74 -13.08 -6.89
N ASP A 172 -9.28 -13.81 -7.87
CA ASP A 172 -10.44 -13.39 -8.65
C ASP A 172 -11.69 -13.19 -7.78
N HIS A 173 -11.93 -14.07 -6.80
CA HIS A 173 -13.04 -13.93 -5.88
C HIS A 173 -12.90 -12.67 -5.01
N ILE A 174 -11.69 -12.39 -4.53
CA ILE A 174 -11.40 -11.21 -3.71
C ILE A 174 -11.58 -9.93 -4.54
N GLU A 175 -11.00 -9.87 -5.74
CA GLU A 175 -11.13 -8.73 -6.66
C GLU A 175 -12.61 -8.47 -7.00
N ARG A 176 -13.37 -9.51 -7.34
CA ARG A 176 -14.80 -9.39 -7.67
C ARG A 176 -15.63 -8.93 -6.48
N PHE A 177 -15.34 -9.43 -5.27
CA PHE A 177 -16.04 -9.04 -4.05
C PHE A 177 -15.85 -7.54 -3.76
N PHE A 178 -14.60 -7.06 -3.76
CA PHE A 178 -14.32 -5.64 -3.55
C PHE A 178 -14.94 -4.77 -4.61
N TYR A 179 -14.78 -5.16 -5.88
CA TYR A 179 -15.35 -4.42 -6.98
C TYR A 179 -16.85 -4.24 -6.81
N THR A 180 -17.58 -5.32 -6.52
CA THR A 180 -19.04 -5.29 -6.37
C THR A 180 -19.48 -4.38 -5.22
N ILE A 181 -18.85 -4.49 -4.04
CA ILE A 181 -19.22 -3.68 -2.88
C ILE A 181 -18.92 -2.20 -3.11
N ILE A 182 -17.74 -1.91 -3.68
CA ILE A 182 -17.30 -0.55 -3.95
C ILE A 182 -18.21 0.08 -5.02
N THR A 183 -18.43 -0.58 -6.16
CA THR A 183 -19.21 0.04 -7.24
C THR A 183 -20.71 0.17 -6.93
N SER A 184 -21.30 -0.81 -6.23
CA SER A 184 -22.73 -0.74 -5.85
C SER A 184 -23.04 0.44 -4.91
N GLY A 185 -22.06 0.87 -4.12
CA GLY A 185 -22.17 2.01 -3.22
C GLY A 185 -21.88 3.37 -3.87
N LEU A 186 -21.00 3.41 -4.86
CA LEU A 186 -20.45 4.65 -5.43
C LEU A 186 -21.18 5.18 -6.66
N PHE A 187 -21.55 4.29 -7.59
CA PHE A 187 -22.12 4.70 -8.88
C PHE A 187 -23.61 4.97 -8.76
N MET A 188 -24.10 5.90 -9.57
CA MET A 188 -25.55 6.05 -9.76
C MET A 188 -26.11 4.77 -10.39
N THR A 189 -27.21 4.27 -9.85
CA THR A 189 -27.95 3.19 -10.51
C THR A 189 -28.76 3.77 -11.67
N SER A 190 -28.87 3.04 -12.78
CA SER A 190 -29.73 3.43 -13.90
C SER A 190 -31.18 3.57 -13.41
N GLY A 191 -31.59 4.79 -13.02
CA GLY A 191 -32.90 5.05 -12.42
C GLY A 191 -32.95 6.14 -11.34
N GLU A 192 -31.82 6.73 -10.94
CA GLU A 192 -31.77 7.93 -10.07
C GLU A 192 -31.41 9.20 -10.85
#